data_AF-A0A2N6FRT0-F1
#
_entry.id   AF-A0A2N6FRT0-F1
#
_cell.length_a   1.000
_cell.length_b   1.000
_cell.length_c   1.000
_cell.angle_alpha   90.00
_cell.angle_beta   90.00
_cell.angle_gamma   90.00
#
_symmetry.space_group_name_H-M   'P 1'
#
loop_
_entity.id
_entity.type
_entity.pdbx_description
1 polymer ?
#
loop_
_entity_poly.entity_id
_entity_poly.type
_entity_poly.pdbx_seq_one_letter_code
_entity_poly.pdbx_strand_id
1 'polypeptide(L)'
;AMVGGASLLQRLSAICFIMVVALMLRTVTDNEIVGRHIGSIFGMLYAAGLLGWGWWSYRKQKPLAPVFAVCGALLMFAVVVETHEHFEAVPTPLAYLLLTLVGVIMSRLSHAYRVAVPVYVGTVGMALAGVALDFPAPVFPYLLVLLLIANLIGTIATQLQRCSWLRWMLLAITVFMMQVWGFRLGFEQSAGQGTIPFDLAGYIPAVTLVALAYLVIAYLGLTGKLSEKVSRIDFALPAVTVLWAFPAIRYVISSSGMEGAVYGICSSLFAVAMGFVAKHLYSRDPDGEARGVTSMMVAAALLLMLALPMALGNRIVGLAGVAIMALLMAHLSHRWKSGGLRLLSYALQVHASLMLVLILWRSETAAPSMLGAVSSGTLALLAFLHFLWARKYKPFKESKVFSEYDKRDRLATLVLYAALLSGFFTLRVGIHQVLVAWLPAASVSSAFVAAQTTLVNFSAAGLAIYAFFFSNRELRNVAIFITVIGGAKVFALDLMSLKGVPVVASVFSFGVTAFFESIIFARWNVRETSQAILRENRAKRLREEGGAARPPRRMGF
;
A
#
# COMPACT_ATOMS: atom_id res chain seq x y z
N ALA A 1 -13.83 -29.31 -13.33
CA ALA A 1 -13.78 -30.69 -13.83
C ALA A 1 -12.59 -31.42 -13.21
N MET A 2 -12.71 -31.75 -11.92
CA MET A 2 -11.89 -32.75 -11.25
C MET A 2 -12.88 -33.61 -10.47
N VAL A 3 -12.59 -34.90 -10.34
CA VAL A 3 -13.38 -35.94 -9.65
C VAL A 3 -14.34 -36.73 -10.55
N GLY A 4 -13.76 -37.68 -11.29
CA GLY A 4 -14.35 -38.98 -11.61
C GLY A 4 -13.30 -40.05 -11.29
N GLY A 5 -13.60 -40.95 -10.34
CA GLY A 5 -12.61 -41.81 -9.66
C GLY A 5 -11.72 -42.68 -10.56
N ALA A 6 -12.24 -43.16 -11.69
CA ALA A 6 -11.46 -43.98 -12.65
C ALA A 6 -10.33 -43.19 -13.34
N SER A 7 -10.53 -41.89 -13.59
CA SER A 7 -9.53 -41.04 -14.26
C SER A 7 -8.37 -40.62 -13.35
N LEU A 8 -8.55 -40.72 -12.04
CA LEU A 8 -7.56 -40.35 -11.02
C LEU A 8 -6.52 -41.47 -10.86
N LEU A 9 -6.97 -42.72 -10.75
CA LEU A 9 -6.11 -43.91 -10.68
C LEU A 9 -5.18 -44.03 -11.89
N GLN A 10 -5.70 -43.80 -13.10
CA GLN A 10 -4.91 -43.86 -14.33
C GLN A 10 -3.84 -42.75 -14.41
N ARG A 11 -4.12 -41.56 -13.86
CA ARG A 11 -3.14 -40.48 -13.80
C ARG A 11 -2.06 -40.77 -12.75
N LEU A 12 -2.47 -41.29 -11.59
CA LEU A 12 -1.54 -41.66 -10.53
C LEU A 12 -0.58 -42.76 -10.98
N SER A 13 -1.09 -43.81 -11.63
CA SER A 13 -0.25 -44.89 -12.15
C SER A 13 0.74 -44.40 -13.21
N ALA A 14 0.33 -43.50 -14.10
CA ALA A 14 1.22 -42.88 -15.08
C ALA A 14 2.32 -42.04 -14.41
N ILE A 15 1.99 -41.25 -13.38
CA ILE A 15 2.98 -40.48 -12.60
C ILE A 15 3.98 -41.44 -11.93
N CYS A 16 3.50 -42.49 -11.26
CA CYS A 16 4.36 -43.48 -10.62
C CYS A 16 5.31 -44.14 -11.63
N PHE A 17 4.82 -44.54 -12.80
CA PHE A 17 5.65 -45.14 -13.84
C PHE A 17 6.74 -44.18 -14.35
N ILE A 18 6.37 -42.92 -14.61
CA ILE A 18 7.33 -41.88 -15.03
C ILE A 18 8.40 -41.66 -13.94
N MET A 19 7.99 -41.61 -12.68
CA MET A 19 8.92 -41.42 -11.56
C MET A 19 9.86 -42.61 -11.36
N VAL A 20 9.40 -43.85 -11.56
CA VAL A 20 10.27 -45.04 -11.49
C VAL A 20 11.36 -44.99 -12.55
N VAL A 21 11.02 -44.61 -13.79
CA VAL A 21 12.03 -44.48 -14.86
C VAL A 21 13.02 -43.35 -14.54
N ALA A 22 12.54 -42.21 -14.05
CA ALA A 22 13.40 -41.11 -13.61
C ALA A 22 14.34 -41.53 -12.47
N LEU A 23 13.85 -42.29 -11.49
CA LEU A 23 14.65 -42.84 -10.39
C LEU A 23 15.69 -43.85 -10.89
N MET A 24 15.34 -44.74 -11.82
CA MET A 24 16.31 -45.66 -12.42
C MET A 24 17.45 -44.91 -13.11
N LEU A 25 17.13 -43.89 -13.92
CA LEU A 25 18.13 -43.05 -14.58
C LEU A 25 19.03 -42.33 -13.56
N ARG A 26 18.44 -41.82 -12.48
CA ARG A 26 19.17 -41.21 -11.37
C ARG A 26 20.11 -42.21 -10.70
N THR A 27 19.63 -43.40 -10.33
CA THR A 27 20.44 -44.44 -9.68
C THR A 27 21.59 -44.93 -10.55
N VAL A 28 21.39 -45.04 -11.87
CA VAL A 28 22.48 -45.39 -12.81
C VAL A 28 23.55 -44.30 -12.86
N THR A 29 23.15 -43.04 -12.73
CA THR A 29 24.08 -41.88 -12.71
C THR A 29 24.81 -41.78 -11.37
N ASP A 30 24.09 -41.95 -10.25
CA ASP A 30 24.63 -41.88 -8.89
C ASP A 30 25.64 -43.00 -8.60
N ASN A 31 25.43 -44.20 -9.18
CA ASN A 31 26.35 -45.33 -9.08
C ASN A 31 27.55 -45.24 -10.06
N GLU A 32 27.70 -44.11 -10.77
CA GLU A 32 28.76 -43.86 -11.77
C GLU A 32 28.84 -44.90 -12.91
N ILE A 33 27.80 -45.71 -13.11
CA ILE A 33 27.71 -46.69 -14.21
C ILE A 33 27.74 -45.97 -15.56
N VAL A 34 27.06 -44.82 -15.63
CA VAL A 34 27.09 -43.89 -16.76
C VAL A 34 27.58 -42.57 -16.20
N GLY A 35 28.76 -42.12 -16.62
CA GLY A 35 29.40 -40.92 -16.07
C GLY A 35 28.45 -39.71 -15.98
N ARG A 36 28.63 -38.88 -14.95
CA ARG A 36 27.67 -37.84 -14.53
C ARG A 36 27.20 -36.92 -15.66
N HIS A 37 28.10 -36.52 -16.56
CA HIS A 37 27.75 -35.72 -17.76
C HIS A 37 26.77 -36.44 -18.70
N ILE A 38 27.00 -37.73 -18.95
CA ILE A 38 26.18 -38.54 -19.85
C ILE A 38 24.82 -38.84 -19.19
N GLY A 39 24.81 -39.15 -17.89
CA GLY A 39 23.58 -39.33 -17.12
C GLY A 39 22.68 -38.09 -17.12
N SER A 40 23.29 -36.91 -16.98
CA SER A 40 22.62 -35.61 -17.07
C SER A 40 21.94 -35.38 -18.43
N ILE A 41 22.64 -35.72 -19.52
CA ILE A 41 22.10 -35.63 -20.90
C ILE A 41 20.92 -36.59 -21.07
N PHE A 42 21.03 -37.84 -20.59
CA PHE A 42 19.91 -38.79 -20.65
C PHE A 42 18.69 -38.30 -19.86
N GLY A 43 18.90 -37.73 -18.66
CA GLY A 43 17.84 -37.12 -17.87
C GLY A 43 17.12 -35.98 -18.61
N MET A 44 17.88 -35.06 -19.21
CA MET A 44 17.33 -33.96 -20.01
C MET A 44 16.59 -34.46 -21.26
N LEU A 45 17.15 -35.43 -21.98
CA LEU A 45 16.52 -36.05 -23.15
C LEU A 45 15.21 -36.76 -22.79
N TYR A 46 15.19 -37.46 -21.65
CA TYR A 46 13.98 -38.11 -21.14
C TYR A 46 12.89 -37.07 -20.82
N ALA A 47 13.24 -36.01 -20.09
CA ALA A 47 12.31 -34.93 -19.76
C ALA A 47 11.79 -34.19 -21.02
N ALA A 48 12.66 -33.90 -21.98
CA ALA A 48 12.29 -33.33 -23.27
C ALA A 48 11.37 -34.25 -24.09
N GLY A 49 11.63 -35.57 -24.06
CA GLY A 49 10.78 -36.58 -24.68
C GLY A 49 9.37 -36.60 -24.09
N LEU A 50 9.25 -36.49 -22.76
CA LEU A 50 7.96 -36.37 -22.07
C LEU A 50 7.20 -35.09 -22.45
N LEU A 51 7.91 -33.96 -22.57
CA LEU A 51 7.32 -32.70 -23.03
C LEU A 51 6.81 -32.80 -24.48
N GLY A 52 7.61 -33.37 -25.37
CA GLY A 52 7.22 -33.62 -26.77
C GLY A 52 6.01 -34.56 -26.88
N TRP A 53 6.01 -35.64 -26.09
CA TRP A 53 4.89 -36.57 -26.02
C TRP A 53 3.63 -35.94 -25.42
N GLY A 54 3.79 -35.09 -24.41
CA GLY A 54 2.73 -34.27 -23.84
C GLY A 54 2.09 -33.37 -24.89
N TRP A 55 2.91 -32.65 -25.67
CA TRP A 55 2.45 -31.79 -26.77
C TRP A 55 1.65 -32.58 -27.82
N TRP A 56 2.19 -33.70 -28.28
CA TRP A 56 1.51 -34.57 -29.23
C TRP A 56 0.20 -35.15 -28.67
N SER A 57 0.20 -35.53 -27.40
CA SER A 57 -0.99 -36.04 -26.72
C SER A 57 -2.08 -34.98 -26.57
N TYR A 58 -1.71 -33.71 -26.33
CA TYR A 58 -2.64 -32.59 -26.34
C TYR A 58 -3.26 -32.37 -27.73
N ARG A 59 -2.47 -32.48 -28.80
CA ARG A 59 -2.97 -32.44 -30.19
C ARG A 59 -4.02 -33.53 -30.46
N LYS A 60 -3.85 -34.71 -29.86
CA LYS A 60 -4.78 -35.83 -29.97
C LYS A 60 -5.89 -35.84 -28.90
N GLN A 61 -6.02 -34.79 -28.10
CA GLN A 61 -7.01 -34.65 -27.02
C GLN A 61 -7.02 -35.84 -26.03
N LYS A 62 -5.87 -36.48 -25.80
CA LYS A 62 -5.78 -37.61 -24.88
C LYS A 62 -5.90 -37.15 -23.42
N PRO A 63 -6.60 -37.90 -22.54
CA PRO A 63 -6.82 -37.49 -21.15
C PRO A 63 -5.53 -37.41 -20.30
N LEU A 64 -4.48 -38.14 -20.70
CA LEU A 64 -3.19 -38.19 -20.01
C LEU A 64 -2.19 -37.10 -20.46
N ALA A 65 -2.51 -36.32 -21.50
CA ALA A 65 -1.64 -35.24 -22.00
C ALA A 65 -1.09 -34.28 -20.92
N PRO A 66 -1.90 -33.80 -19.94
CA PRO A 66 -1.39 -32.95 -18.85
C PRO A 66 -0.34 -33.63 -17.99
N VAL A 67 -0.43 -34.95 -17.77
CA VAL A 67 0.52 -35.67 -16.90
C VAL A 67 1.91 -35.65 -17.53
N PHE A 68 2.01 -36.02 -18.81
CA PHE A 68 3.29 -36.02 -19.53
C PHE A 68 3.92 -34.63 -19.63
N ALA A 69 3.13 -33.60 -19.93
CA ALA A 69 3.64 -32.23 -20.02
C ALA A 69 4.10 -31.69 -18.65
N VAL A 70 3.32 -31.93 -17.58
CA VAL A 70 3.66 -31.46 -16.23
C VAL A 70 4.87 -32.21 -15.66
N CYS A 71 4.89 -33.53 -15.73
CA CYS A 71 6.03 -34.33 -15.26
C CYS A 71 7.29 -34.02 -16.08
N GLY A 72 7.17 -33.89 -17.40
CA GLY A 72 8.30 -33.51 -18.26
C GLY A 72 8.87 -32.14 -17.88
N ALA A 73 8.03 -31.14 -17.63
CA ALA A 73 8.49 -29.81 -17.19
C ALA A 73 9.17 -29.85 -15.81
N LEU A 74 8.53 -30.49 -14.82
CA LEU A 74 9.08 -30.59 -13.46
C LEU A 74 10.41 -31.35 -13.43
N LEU A 75 10.51 -32.46 -14.17
CA LEU A 75 11.75 -33.21 -14.31
C LEU A 75 12.82 -32.37 -15.01
N MET A 76 12.48 -31.65 -16.08
CA MET A 76 13.45 -30.79 -16.77
C MET A 76 13.98 -29.69 -15.84
N PHE A 77 13.11 -29.06 -15.04
CA PHE A 77 13.53 -28.07 -14.04
C PHE A 77 14.44 -28.67 -12.97
N ALA A 78 14.07 -29.82 -12.41
CA ALA A 78 14.88 -30.50 -11.40
C ALA A 78 16.24 -30.93 -11.92
N VAL A 79 16.28 -31.58 -13.09
CA VAL A 79 17.52 -32.04 -13.72
C VAL A 79 18.41 -30.86 -14.08
N VAL A 80 17.89 -29.78 -14.67
CA VAL A 80 18.73 -28.61 -15.02
C VAL A 80 19.36 -27.98 -13.77
N VAL A 81 18.60 -27.82 -12.68
CA VAL A 81 19.15 -27.28 -11.42
C VAL A 81 20.20 -28.21 -10.83
N GLU A 82 19.90 -29.51 -10.73
CA GLU A 82 20.83 -30.50 -10.16
C GLU A 82 22.12 -30.60 -10.97
N THR A 83 22.02 -30.63 -12.29
CA THR A 83 23.17 -30.77 -13.20
C THR A 83 24.05 -29.53 -13.25
N HIS A 84 23.48 -28.35 -12.97
CA HIS A 84 24.22 -27.13 -12.80
C HIS A 84 24.93 -27.07 -11.44
N GLU A 85 24.18 -27.22 -10.34
CA GLU A 85 24.68 -27.02 -8.98
C GLU A 85 25.64 -28.12 -8.49
N HIS A 86 25.35 -29.40 -8.82
CA HIS A 86 26.06 -30.53 -8.23
C HIS A 86 27.08 -31.16 -9.18
N PHE A 87 26.86 -31.05 -10.49
CA PHE A 87 27.69 -31.70 -11.50
C PHE A 87 28.50 -30.75 -12.36
N GLU A 88 28.28 -29.43 -12.24
CA GLU A 88 28.95 -28.38 -13.03
C GLU A 88 28.94 -28.67 -14.55
N ALA A 89 27.99 -29.50 -15.00
CA ALA A 89 27.98 -30.07 -16.35
C ALA A 89 27.34 -29.12 -17.37
N VAL A 90 26.53 -28.18 -16.89
CA VAL A 90 25.79 -27.21 -17.69
C VAL A 90 26.28 -25.80 -17.33
N PRO A 91 26.79 -25.02 -18.30
CA PRO A 91 27.15 -23.62 -18.04
C PRO A 91 25.94 -22.79 -17.61
N THR A 92 26.14 -21.84 -16.69
CA THR A 92 25.09 -20.96 -16.14
C THR A 92 24.19 -20.34 -17.23
N PRO A 93 24.72 -19.75 -18.33
CA PRO A 93 23.85 -19.16 -19.36
C PRO A 93 22.91 -20.18 -20.03
N LEU A 94 23.39 -21.41 -20.21
CA LEU A 94 22.63 -22.49 -20.83
C LEU A 94 21.55 -23.02 -19.88
N ALA A 95 21.84 -23.09 -18.58
CA ALA A 95 20.87 -23.49 -17.57
C ALA A 95 19.67 -22.53 -17.52
N TYR A 96 19.90 -21.21 -17.42
CA TYR A 96 18.83 -20.21 -17.49
C TYR A 96 18.04 -20.26 -18.81
N LEU A 97 18.73 -20.48 -19.94
CA LEU A 97 18.09 -20.61 -21.25
C LEU A 97 17.17 -21.83 -21.30
N LEU A 98 17.60 -22.98 -20.79
CA LEU A 98 16.79 -24.20 -20.74
C LEU A 98 15.54 -24.02 -19.87
N LEU A 99 15.69 -23.44 -18.67
CA LEU A 99 14.54 -23.13 -17.82
C LEU A 99 13.55 -22.20 -18.54
N THR A 100 14.07 -21.16 -19.19
CA THR A 100 13.28 -20.21 -19.97
C THR A 100 12.55 -20.88 -21.13
N LEU A 101 13.25 -21.74 -21.87
CA LEU A 101 12.70 -22.47 -23.00
C LEU A 101 11.54 -23.37 -22.58
N VAL A 102 11.69 -24.12 -21.48
CA VAL A 102 10.62 -24.97 -20.92
C VAL A 102 9.41 -24.13 -20.53
N GLY A 103 9.62 -22.99 -19.84
CA GLY A 103 8.54 -22.06 -19.50
C GLY A 103 7.79 -21.53 -20.72
N VAL A 104 8.51 -21.15 -21.78
CA VAL A 104 7.94 -20.67 -23.06
C VAL A 104 7.20 -21.78 -23.80
N ILE A 105 7.75 -23.01 -23.86
CA ILE A 105 7.09 -24.16 -24.50
C ILE A 105 5.78 -24.47 -23.78
N MET A 106 5.80 -24.55 -22.45
CA MET A 106 4.60 -24.79 -21.64
C MET A 106 3.57 -23.66 -21.78
N SER A 107 4.04 -22.42 -21.95
CA SER A 107 3.19 -21.28 -22.28
C SER A 107 2.49 -21.42 -23.62
N ARG A 108 3.26 -21.72 -24.68
CA ARG A 108 2.72 -21.93 -26.03
C ARG A 108 1.76 -23.11 -26.07
N LEU A 109 2.07 -24.20 -25.36
CA LEU A 109 1.19 -25.37 -25.24
C LEU A 109 -0.17 -24.98 -24.66
N SER A 110 -0.16 -24.21 -23.57
CA SER A 110 -1.38 -23.70 -22.95
C SER A 110 -2.18 -22.80 -23.88
N HIS A 111 -1.51 -21.92 -24.63
CA HIS A 111 -2.17 -21.01 -25.56
C HIS A 111 -2.78 -21.75 -26.76
N ALA A 112 -2.03 -22.67 -27.36
CA ALA A 112 -2.46 -23.46 -28.51
C ALA A 112 -3.67 -24.34 -28.20
N TYR A 113 -3.70 -24.96 -27.02
CA TYR A 113 -4.74 -25.92 -26.64
C TYR A 113 -5.78 -25.37 -25.64
N ARG A 114 -5.68 -24.09 -25.26
CA ARG A 114 -6.55 -23.40 -24.28
C ARG A 114 -6.66 -24.10 -22.92
N VAL A 115 -5.56 -24.67 -22.42
CA VAL A 115 -5.51 -25.37 -21.11
C VAL A 115 -4.57 -24.65 -20.15
N ALA A 116 -5.02 -24.28 -18.94
CA ALA A 116 -4.20 -23.46 -18.03
C ALA A 116 -3.04 -24.19 -17.33
N VAL A 117 -3.18 -25.48 -17.00
CA VAL A 117 -2.22 -26.21 -16.15
C VAL A 117 -0.76 -26.12 -16.65
N PRO A 118 -0.46 -26.27 -17.95
CA PRO A 118 0.92 -26.14 -18.44
C PRO A 118 1.55 -24.77 -18.17
N VAL A 119 0.83 -23.66 -18.38
CA VAL A 119 1.36 -22.32 -18.06
C VAL A 119 1.70 -22.18 -16.59
N TYR A 120 0.84 -22.69 -15.70
CA TYR A 120 1.07 -22.62 -14.27
C TYR A 120 2.38 -23.31 -13.89
N VAL A 121 2.52 -24.57 -14.29
CA VAL A 121 3.73 -25.35 -13.99
C VAL A 121 4.95 -24.75 -14.67
N GLY A 122 4.82 -24.32 -15.92
CA GLY A 122 5.92 -23.72 -16.69
C GLY A 122 6.43 -22.42 -16.08
N THR A 123 5.54 -21.46 -15.75
CA THR A 123 5.94 -20.15 -15.22
C THR A 123 6.42 -20.22 -13.77
N VAL A 124 5.72 -20.96 -12.91
CA VAL A 124 6.08 -21.10 -11.49
C VAL A 124 7.31 -21.98 -11.34
N GLY A 125 7.36 -23.10 -12.04
CA GLY A 125 8.51 -24.00 -12.02
C GLY A 125 9.77 -23.31 -12.53
N MET A 126 9.68 -22.55 -13.62
CA MET A 126 10.80 -21.75 -14.13
C MET A 126 11.25 -20.70 -13.10
N ALA A 127 10.33 -19.97 -12.47
CA ALA A 127 10.67 -18.96 -11.46
C ALA A 127 11.33 -19.57 -10.22
N LEU A 128 10.79 -20.68 -9.69
CA LEU A 128 11.36 -21.38 -8.54
C LEU A 128 12.70 -22.04 -8.85
N ALA A 129 12.81 -22.73 -10.00
CA ALA A 129 14.04 -23.37 -10.43
C ALA A 129 15.14 -22.34 -10.69
N GLY A 130 14.81 -21.20 -11.28
CA GLY A 130 15.76 -20.11 -11.52
C GLY A 130 16.32 -19.47 -10.24
N VAL A 131 15.72 -19.72 -9.08
CA VAL A 131 16.23 -19.24 -7.78
C VAL A 131 16.97 -20.30 -7.00
N ALA A 132 16.62 -21.57 -7.20
CA ALA A 132 17.49 -22.64 -6.77
C ALA A 132 18.83 -22.61 -7.53
N LEU A 133 18.83 -22.08 -8.75
CA LEU A 133 20.00 -21.89 -9.59
C LEU A 133 20.90 -20.77 -9.04
N ASP A 134 22.19 -21.07 -8.95
CA ASP A 134 23.24 -20.26 -8.36
C ASP A 134 22.96 -19.83 -6.90
N PHE A 135 22.14 -20.58 -6.14
CA PHE A 135 21.99 -20.28 -4.71
C PHE A 135 23.25 -20.78 -3.97
N PRO A 136 24.01 -19.91 -3.29
CA PRO A 136 23.52 -18.66 -2.73
C PRO A 136 23.82 -17.40 -3.57
N ALA A 137 24.81 -17.39 -4.46
CA ALA A 137 25.31 -16.22 -5.21
C ALA A 137 24.73 -16.09 -6.65
N PRO A 138 23.58 -15.43 -6.85
CA PRO A 138 22.91 -15.39 -8.14
C PRO A 138 23.60 -14.49 -9.17
N VAL A 139 23.61 -14.93 -10.43
CA VAL A 139 23.96 -14.05 -11.55
C VAL A 139 22.76 -13.17 -11.92
N PHE A 140 22.64 -12.02 -11.25
CA PHE A 140 21.48 -11.11 -11.33
C PHE A 140 20.96 -10.81 -12.76
N PRO A 141 21.80 -10.55 -13.79
CA PRO A 141 21.29 -10.28 -15.13
C PRO A 141 20.46 -11.43 -15.73
N TYR A 142 20.88 -12.68 -15.54
CA TYR A 142 20.17 -13.84 -16.12
C TYR A 142 18.89 -14.14 -15.36
N LEU A 143 18.99 -14.13 -14.03
CA LEU A 143 17.85 -14.25 -13.13
C LEU A 143 16.80 -13.17 -13.38
N LEU A 144 17.23 -11.91 -13.57
CA LEU A 144 16.35 -10.80 -13.93
C LEU A 144 15.57 -11.09 -15.21
N VAL A 145 16.26 -11.49 -16.28
CA VAL A 145 15.63 -11.82 -17.56
C VAL A 145 14.63 -12.96 -17.39
N LEU A 146 15.00 -14.02 -16.66
CA LEU A 146 14.12 -15.16 -16.39
C LEU A 146 12.85 -14.74 -15.63
N LEU A 147 13.00 -13.95 -14.56
CA LEU A 147 11.86 -13.46 -13.77
C LEU A 147 10.97 -12.51 -14.58
N LEU A 148 11.55 -11.62 -15.38
CA LEU A 148 10.79 -10.74 -16.28
C LEU A 148 9.98 -11.54 -17.30
N ILE A 149 10.58 -12.56 -17.92
CA ILE A 149 9.89 -13.45 -18.86
C ILE A 149 8.77 -14.21 -18.13
N ALA A 150 9.01 -14.74 -16.93
CA ALA A 150 7.99 -15.41 -16.13
C ALA A 150 6.76 -14.52 -15.90
N ASN A 151 7.00 -13.29 -15.46
CA ASN A 151 5.94 -12.32 -15.17
C ASN A 151 5.22 -11.83 -16.43
N LEU A 152 5.94 -11.65 -17.55
CA LEU A 152 5.34 -11.29 -18.83
C LEU A 152 4.44 -12.42 -19.36
N ILE A 153 4.93 -13.67 -19.35
CA ILE A 153 4.15 -14.85 -19.73
C ILE A 153 2.92 -14.97 -18.83
N GLY A 154 3.10 -14.83 -17.51
CA GLY A 154 2.00 -14.88 -16.55
C GLY A 154 0.94 -13.82 -16.83
N THR A 155 1.36 -12.61 -17.23
CA THR A 155 0.46 -11.52 -17.59
C THR A 155 -0.32 -11.83 -18.87
N ILE A 156 0.36 -12.27 -19.93
CA ILE A 156 -0.28 -12.65 -21.21
C ILE A 156 -1.26 -13.82 -21.00
N ALA A 157 -0.86 -14.82 -20.21
CA ALA A 157 -1.67 -16.01 -19.99
C ALA A 157 -2.96 -15.74 -19.21
N THR A 158 -3.07 -14.62 -18.47
CA THR A 158 -4.34 -14.27 -17.82
C THR A 158 -5.48 -14.00 -18.80
N GLN A 159 -5.17 -13.69 -20.07
CA GLN A 159 -6.17 -13.54 -21.13
C GLN A 159 -6.83 -14.87 -21.52
N LEU A 160 -6.16 -16.02 -21.31
CA LEU A 160 -6.66 -17.33 -21.73
C LEU A 160 -7.80 -17.88 -20.86
N GLN A 161 -7.75 -17.69 -19.54
CA GLN A 161 -8.73 -18.29 -18.61
C GLN A 161 -9.11 -17.39 -17.41
N ARG A 162 -8.85 -16.07 -17.45
CA ARG A 162 -9.12 -15.13 -16.33
C ARG A 162 -8.43 -15.54 -15.01
N CYS A 163 -7.29 -16.21 -15.12
CA CYS A 163 -6.49 -16.70 -13.99
C CYS A 163 -5.67 -15.56 -13.35
N SER A 164 -6.34 -14.57 -12.77
CA SER A 164 -5.68 -13.43 -12.09
C SER A 164 -4.76 -13.86 -10.94
N TRP A 165 -5.02 -15.04 -10.36
CA TRP A 165 -4.22 -15.62 -9.28
C TRP A 165 -2.78 -15.94 -9.69
N LEU A 166 -2.53 -16.34 -10.95
CA LEU A 166 -1.18 -16.63 -11.44
C LEU A 166 -0.26 -15.41 -11.31
N ARG A 167 -0.77 -14.23 -11.66
CA ARG A 167 0.00 -12.98 -11.57
C ARG A 167 0.32 -12.60 -10.12
N TRP A 168 -0.62 -12.82 -9.19
CA TRP A 168 -0.36 -12.61 -7.77
C TRP A 168 0.71 -13.54 -7.23
N MET A 169 0.68 -14.82 -7.61
CA MET A 169 1.67 -15.79 -7.20
C MET A 169 3.06 -15.46 -7.77
N LEU A 170 3.17 -15.14 -9.07
CA LEU A 170 4.44 -14.75 -9.68
C LEU A 170 5.01 -13.45 -9.09
N LEU A 171 4.15 -12.48 -8.80
CA LEU A 171 4.52 -11.28 -8.06
C LEU A 171 5.07 -11.64 -6.68
N ALA A 172 4.35 -12.46 -5.91
CA ALA A 172 4.77 -12.87 -4.58
C ALA A 172 6.12 -13.60 -4.60
N ILE A 173 6.31 -14.53 -5.54
CA ILE A 173 7.57 -15.25 -5.74
C ILE A 173 8.70 -14.27 -6.07
N THR A 174 8.51 -13.40 -7.05
CA THR A 174 9.52 -12.41 -7.49
C THR A 174 9.89 -11.46 -6.34
N VAL A 175 8.90 -10.95 -5.62
CA VAL A 175 9.11 -10.06 -4.46
C VAL A 175 9.85 -10.78 -3.36
N PHE A 176 9.39 -11.97 -2.97
CA PHE A 176 10.03 -12.77 -1.92
C PHE A 176 11.50 -13.01 -2.23
N MET A 177 11.80 -13.41 -3.46
CA MET A 177 13.16 -13.68 -3.92
C MET A 177 14.06 -12.43 -3.87
N MET A 178 13.57 -11.30 -4.40
CA MET A 178 14.30 -10.04 -4.35
C MET A 178 14.54 -9.56 -2.91
N GLN A 179 13.60 -9.81 -1.99
CA GLN A 179 13.78 -9.47 -0.57
C GLN A 179 14.82 -10.38 0.10
N VAL A 180 14.79 -11.70 -0.12
CA VAL A 180 15.76 -12.63 0.45
C VAL A 180 17.20 -12.26 0.06
N TRP A 181 17.44 -11.96 -1.22
CA TRP A 181 18.77 -11.50 -1.65
C TRP A 181 19.12 -10.11 -1.14
N GLY A 182 18.16 -9.19 -1.08
CA GLY A 182 18.37 -7.87 -0.46
C GLY A 182 18.83 -7.99 0.99
N PHE A 183 18.19 -8.87 1.77
CA PHE A 183 18.56 -9.15 3.16
C PHE A 183 19.95 -9.75 3.28
N ARG A 184 20.28 -10.74 2.45
CA ARG A 184 21.60 -11.37 2.43
C ARG A 184 22.70 -10.37 2.11
N LEU A 185 22.55 -9.62 1.01
CA LEU A 185 23.54 -8.62 0.59
C LEU A 185 23.78 -7.55 1.66
N GLY A 186 22.71 -7.09 2.33
CA GLY A 186 22.88 -6.12 3.39
C GLY A 186 23.52 -6.70 4.66
N PHE A 187 23.33 -7.98 4.95
CA PHE A 187 24.02 -8.66 6.05
C PHE A 187 25.52 -8.82 5.78
N GLU A 188 25.89 -9.30 4.60
CA GLU A 188 27.29 -9.51 4.20
C GLU A 188 28.09 -8.20 4.21
N GLN A 189 27.47 -7.09 3.76
CA GLN A 189 28.07 -5.76 3.84
C GLN A 189 28.24 -5.27 5.27
N SER A 190 27.22 -5.47 6.12
CA SER A 190 27.29 -5.07 7.53
C SER A 190 28.35 -5.84 8.30
N ALA A 191 28.68 -7.06 7.86
CA ALA A 191 29.71 -7.91 8.44
C ALA A 191 31.15 -7.54 8.02
N GLY A 192 31.34 -6.53 7.16
CA GLY A 192 32.67 -6.08 6.73
C GLY A 192 33.46 -7.11 5.91
N GLN A 193 32.79 -8.12 5.36
CA GLN A 193 33.42 -9.10 4.47
C GLN A 193 33.66 -8.45 3.10
N GLY A 194 34.80 -7.77 3.02
CA GLY A 194 35.24 -7.03 1.85
C GLY A 194 35.56 -7.96 0.68
N THR A 195 34.68 -7.97 -0.31
CA THR A 195 34.95 -7.73 -1.73
C THR A 195 33.59 -7.66 -2.39
N ILE A 196 33.31 -6.59 -3.13
CA ILE A 196 32.12 -6.54 -3.99
C ILE A 196 32.61 -6.83 -5.42
N PRO A 197 32.52 -8.07 -5.92
CA PRO A 197 32.50 -8.29 -7.35
C PRO A 197 31.06 -8.62 -7.77
N PHE A 198 30.49 -7.79 -8.64
CA PHE A 198 29.29 -8.07 -9.44
C PHE A 198 27.91 -8.05 -8.75
N ASP A 199 27.77 -8.54 -7.51
CA ASP A 199 26.44 -8.79 -6.91
C ASP A 199 25.66 -7.52 -6.53
N LEU A 200 26.34 -6.50 -5.99
CA LEU A 200 25.69 -5.21 -5.66
C LEU A 200 25.35 -4.39 -6.92
N ALA A 201 26.22 -4.43 -7.92
CA ALA A 201 26.06 -3.71 -9.17
C ALA A 201 24.88 -4.25 -9.99
N GLY A 202 24.57 -5.55 -9.87
CA GLY A 202 23.42 -6.18 -10.52
C GLY A 202 22.09 -6.00 -9.77
N TYR A 203 22.10 -5.98 -8.43
CA TYR A 203 20.87 -5.99 -7.63
C TYR A 203 20.00 -4.73 -7.80
N ILE A 204 20.58 -3.53 -7.62
CA ILE A 204 19.81 -2.28 -7.69
C ILE A 204 19.18 -2.09 -9.09
N PRO A 205 19.92 -2.28 -10.21
CA PRO A 205 19.32 -2.29 -11.54
C PRO A 205 18.26 -3.37 -11.72
N ALA A 206 18.46 -4.58 -11.20
CA ALA A 206 17.49 -5.67 -11.31
C ALA A 206 16.16 -5.32 -10.62
N VAL A 207 16.20 -4.89 -9.35
CA VAL A 207 15.00 -4.45 -8.62
C VAL A 207 14.32 -3.29 -9.34
N THR A 208 15.10 -2.32 -9.82
CA THR A 208 14.57 -1.15 -10.54
C THR A 208 13.89 -1.56 -11.85
N LEU A 209 14.50 -2.46 -12.64
CA LEU A 209 13.94 -2.94 -13.91
C LEU A 209 12.68 -3.79 -13.69
N VAL A 210 12.65 -4.65 -12.67
CA VAL A 210 11.43 -5.40 -12.30
C VAL A 210 10.33 -4.45 -11.86
N ALA A 211 10.65 -3.46 -11.02
CA ALA A 211 9.68 -2.46 -10.59
C ALA A 211 9.13 -1.65 -11.79
N LEU A 212 9.99 -1.21 -12.69
CA LEU A 212 9.58 -0.53 -13.93
C LEU A 212 8.70 -1.42 -14.80
N ALA A 213 9.05 -2.70 -14.97
CA ALA A 213 8.25 -3.65 -15.73
C ALA A 213 6.85 -3.82 -15.11
N TYR A 214 6.74 -3.93 -13.78
CA TYR A 214 5.44 -3.98 -13.12
C TYR A 214 4.63 -2.70 -13.24
N LEU A 215 5.27 -1.53 -13.22
CA LEU A 215 4.60 -0.25 -13.46
C LEU A 215 4.11 -0.13 -14.91
N VAL A 216 4.89 -0.61 -15.88
CA VAL A 216 4.48 -0.68 -17.29
C VAL A 216 3.32 -1.65 -17.46
N ILE A 217 3.38 -2.84 -16.87
CA ILE A 217 2.27 -3.82 -16.89
C ILE A 217 1.00 -3.22 -16.28
N ALA A 218 1.12 -2.55 -15.13
CA ALA A 218 0.00 -1.87 -14.50
C ALA A 218 -0.55 -0.77 -15.41
N TYR A 219 0.30 0.06 -16.01
CA TYR A 219 -0.12 1.11 -16.95
C TYR A 219 -0.87 0.54 -18.16
N LEU A 220 -0.39 -0.55 -18.76
CA LEU A 220 -1.06 -1.25 -19.86
C LEU A 220 -2.41 -1.85 -19.42
N GLY A 221 -2.50 -2.33 -18.18
CA GLY A 221 -3.74 -2.83 -17.58
C GLY A 221 -4.76 -1.72 -17.32
N LEU A 222 -4.30 -0.59 -16.77
CA LEU A 222 -5.14 0.58 -16.47
C LEU A 222 -5.65 1.29 -17.72
N THR A 223 -4.88 1.28 -18.80
CA THR A 223 -5.30 1.82 -20.12
C THR A 223 -6.27 0.91 -20.88
N GLY A 224 -6.63 -0.26 -20.32
CA GLY A 224 -7.54 -1.21 -20.95
C GLY A 224 -6.94 -1.98 -22.12
N LYS A 225 -5.63 -1.85 -22.38
CA LYS A 225 -4.95 -2.59 -23.46
C LYS A 225 -4.82 -4.09 -23.16
N LEU A 226 -4.79 -4.47 -21.88
CA LEU A 226 -4.69 -5.88 -21.45
C LEU A 226 -6.04 -6.55 -21.21
N SER A 227 -7.06 -5.78 -20.79
CA SER A 227 -8.41 -6.29 -20.47
C SER A 227 -9.45 -5.16 -20.53
N GLU A 228 -10.67 -5.48 -20.95
CA GLU A 228 -11.80 -4.52 -21.02
C GLU A 228 -12.18 -3.92 -19.66
N LYS A 229 -11.93 -4.66 -18.57
CA LYS A 229 -12.15 -4.20 -17.19
C LYS A 229 -10.83 -4.13 -16.45
N VAL A 230 -10.60 -3.04 -15.73
CA VAL A 230 -9.43 -2.89 -14.86
C VAL A 230 -9.45 -3.98 -13.81
N SER A 231 -8.46 -4.87 -13.84
CA SER A 231 -8.36 -5.94 -12.86
C SER A 231 -7.90 -5.40 -11.50
N ARG A 232 -8.27 -6.09 -10.40
CA ARG A 232 -7.85 -5.70 -9.05
C ARG A 232 -6.32 -5.68 -8.90
N ILE A 233 -5.62 -6.58 -9.59
CA ILE A 233 -4.17 -6.60 -9.58
C ILE A 233 -3.59 -5.41 -10.33
N ASP A 234 -4.10 -5.03 -11.52
CA ASP A 234 -3.61 -3.85 -12.25
C ASP A 234 -3.81 -2.56 -11.44
N PHE A 235 -4.88 -2.50 -10.65
CA PHE A 235 -5.15 -1.39 -9.74
C PHE A 235 -4.21 -1.37 -8.51
N ALA A 236 -3.87 -2.53 -7.94
CA ALA A 236 -3.01 -2.61 -6.75
C ALA A 236 -1.51 -2.59 -7.07
N LEU A 237 -1.12 -3.07 -8.25
CA LEU A 237 0.26 -3.34 -8.64
C LEU A 237 1.19 -2.12 -8.51
N PRO A 238 0.81 -0.88 -8.87
CA PRO A 238 1.69 0.28 -8.68
C PRO A 238 2.05 0.52 -7.22
N ALA A 239 1.06 0.46 -6.33
CA ALA A 239 1.25 0.69 -4.90
C ALA A 239 2.08 -0.44 -4.29
N VAL A 240 1.76 -1.70 -4.62
CA VAL A 240 2.54 -2.86 -4.17
C VAL A 240 3.98 -2.76 -4.63
N THR A 241 4.21 -2.36 -5.88
CA THR A 241 5.56 -2.23 -6.46
C THR A 241 6.42 -1.26 -5.68
N VAL A 242 5.88 -0.08 -5.37
CA VAL A 242 6.57 0.92 -4.54
C VAL A 242 6.85 0.38 -3.14
N LEU A 243 5.88 -0.30 -2.52
CA LEU A 243 5.98 -0.78 -1.15
C LEU A 243 7.06 -1.84 -0.93
N TRP A 244 7.38 -2.66 -1.94
CA TRP A 244 8.44 -3.67 -1.80
C TRP A 244 9.78 -3.19 -2.36
N ALA A 245 9.78 -2.49 -3.52
CA ALA A 245 11.01 -2.13 -4.20
C ALA A 245 11.80 -1.04 -3.46
N PHE A 246 11.10 -0.04 -2.90
CA PHE A 246 11.74 1.04 -2.15
C PHE A 246 12.49 0.53 -0.90
N PRO A 247 11.87 -0.24 0.03
CA PRO A 247 12.60 -0.72 1.19
C PRO A 247 13.71 -1.73 0.83
N ALA A 248 13.52 -2.54 -0.23
CA ALA A 248 14.54 -3.48 -0.69
C ALA A 248 15.85 -2.77 -1.10
N ILE A 249 15.75 -1.76 -1.97
CA ILE A 249 16.91 -0.97 -2.40
C ILE A 249 17.45 -0.15 -1.21
N ARG A 250 16.58 0.49 -0.42
CA ARG A 250 17.00 1.29 0.73
C ARG A 250 17.83 0.50 1.73
N TYR A 251 17.42 -0.74 2.03
CA TYR A 251 18.14 -1.60 2.97
C TYR A 251 19.58 -1.82 2.51
N VAL A 252 19.75 -2.19 1.25
CA VAL A 252 21.06 -2.45 0.62
C VAL A 252 21.92 -1.18 0.53
N ILE A 253 21.34 -0.02 0.22
CA ILE A 253 22.07 1.27 0.23
C ILE A 253 22.51 1.64 1.66
N SER A 254 21.65 1.40 2.65
CA SER A 254 21.98 1.73 4.04
C SER A 254 23.05 0.82 4.63
N SER A 255 23.10 -0.46 4.25
CA SER A 255 24.14 -1.39 4.66
C SER A 255 25.49 -1.11 3.99
N SER A 256 25.48 -0.51 2.80
CA SER A 256 26.70 -0.20 2.05
C SER A 256 27.40 1.07 2.53
N GLY A 257 26.87 1.76 3.56
CA GLY A 257 27.37 3.05 4.03
C GLY A 257 27.19 4.20 3.03
N MET A 258 26.42 3.99 1.94
CA MET A 258 26.16 5.04 0.96
C MET A 258 25.17 6.06 1.51
N GLU A 259 25.41 7.35 1.21
CA GLU A 259 24.49 8.39 1.60
C GLU A 259 23.13 8.22 0.90
N GLY A 260 22.09 8.08 1.72
CA GLY A 260 20.74 7.83 1.25
C GLY A 260 20.08 9.00 0.50
N ALA A 261 20.63 10.21 0.57
CA ALA A 261 20.00 11.42 0.06
C ALA A 261 19.76 11.36 -1.45
N VAL A 262 20.75 10.89 -2.23
CA VAL A 262 20.64 10.74 -3.69
C VAL A 262 19.49 9.80 -4.06
N TYR A 263 19.39 8.65 -3.38
CA TYR A 263 18.30 7.69 -3.60
C TYR A 263 16.93 8.29 -3.26
N GLY A 264 16.86 9.07 -2.17
CA GLY A 264 15.66 9.83 -1.79
C GLY A 264 15.25 10.84 -2.87
N ILE A 265 16.19 11.59 -3.43
CA ILE A 265 15.94 12.58 -4.50
C ILE A 265 15.47 11.87 -5.78
N CYS A 266 16.19 10.84 -6.24
CA CYS A 266 15.81 10.07 -7.43
C CYS A 266 14.42 9.44 -7.28
N SER A 267 14.12 8.86 -6.12
CA SER A 267 12.81 8.28 -5.83
C SER A 267 11.70 9.33 -5.79
N SER A 268 11.98 10.52 -5.26
CA SER A 268 11.03 11.65 -5.25
C SER A 268 10.74 12.15 -6.66
N LEU A 269 11.77 12.28 -7.51
CA LEU A 269 11.61 12.62 -8.93
C LEU A 269 10.79 11.56 -9.68
N PHE A 270 11.04 10.28 -9.40
CA PHE A 270 10.29 9.19 -10.00
C PHE A 270 8.82 9.19 -9.57
N ALA A 271 8.53 9.50 -8.30
CA ALA A 271 7.16 9.67 -7.83
C ALA A 271 6.43 10.83 -8.54
N VAL A 272 7.13 11.94 -8.80
CA VAL A 272 6.59 13.05 -9.62
C VAL A 272 6.31 12.58 -11.06
N ALA A 273 7.20 11.78 -11.66
CA ALA A 273 6.97 11.16 -12.96
C ALA A 273 5.71 10.26 -12.97
N MET A 274 5.48 9.47 -11.92
CA MET A 274 4.25 8.70 -11.75
C MET A 274 3.00 9.61 -11.66
N GLY A 275 3.12 10.78 -11.02
CA GLY A 275 2.07 11.79 -11.02
C GLY A 275 1.76 12.35 -12.42
N PHE A 276 2.78 12.54 -13.25
CA PHE A 276 2.58 12.90 -14.67
C PHE A 276 1.91 11.79 -15.47
N VAL A 277 2.25 10.52 -15.21
CA VAL A 277 1.54 9.37 -15.81
C VAL A 277 0.07 9.37 -15.39
N ALA A 278 -0.23 9.64 -14.11
CA ALA A 278 -1.61 9.76 -13.64
C ALA A 278 -2.36 10.93 -14.33
N LYS A 279 -1.71 12.08 -14.52
CA LYS A 279 -2.27 13.20 -15.30
C LYS A 279 -2.51 12.80 -16.75
N HIS A 280 -1.61 12.04 -17.36
CA HIS A 280 -1.80 11.52 -18.71
C HIS A 280 -3.01 10.59 -18.79
N LEU A 281 -3.16 9.66 -17.84
CA LEU A 281 -4.34 8.79 -17.75
C LEU A 281 -5.64 9.60 -17.62
N TYR A 282 -5.65 10.64 -16.78
CA TYR A 282 -6.79 11.56 -16.66
C TYR A 282 -7.12 12.26 -17.99
N SER A 283 -6.11 12.74 -18.72
CA SER A 283 -6.34 13.45 -19.99
C SER A 283 -6.96 12.61 -21.11
N ARG A 284 -6.90 11.28 -21.00
CA ARG A 284 -7.49 10.36 -22.00
C ARG A 284 -8.98 10.14 -21.81
N ASP A 285 -9.50 10.37 -20.61
CA ASP A 285 -10.90 10.16 -20.27
C ASP A 285 -11.36 11.19 -19.22
N PRO A 286 -11.48 12.48 -19.62
CA PRO A 286 -11.80 13.57 -18.70
C PRO A 286 -13.25 13.54 -18.19
N ASP A 287 -14.16 12.87 -18.92
CA ASP A 287 -15.58 12.78 -18.60
C ASP A 287 -15.97 11.43 -17.96
N GLY A 288 -15.12 10.40 -18.07
CA GLY A 288 -15.29 9.13 -17.39
C GLY A 288 -14.73 9.09 -15.96
N GLU A 289 -14.75 7.90 -15.35
CA GLU A 289 -14.39 7.65 -13.93
C GLU A 289 -12.89 7.83 -13.61
N ALA A 290 -12.11 8.55 -14.43
CA ALA A 290 -10.67 8.75 -14.28
C ALA A 290 -9.94 7.42 -13.97
N ARG A 291 -10.19 6.40 -14.79
CA ARG A 291 -9.79 5.01 -14.54
C ARG A 291 -8.27 4.91 -14.31
N GLY A 292 -7.88 4.33 -13.18
CA GLY A 292 -6.47 4.10 -12.84
C GLY A 292 -5.69 5.31 -12.31
N VAL A 293 -6.26 6.52 -12.36
CA VAL A 293 -5.60 7.74 -11.85
C VAL A 293 -5.32 7.63 -10.35
N THR A 294 -6.31 7.17 -9.57
CA THR A 294 -6.15 6.94 -8.13
C THR A 294 -5.05 5.93 -7.84
N SER A 295 -4.96 4.83 -8.61
CA SER A 295 -3.93 3.79 -8.41
C SER A 295 -2.51 4.34 -8.56
N MET A 296 -2.25 5.07 -9.65
CA MET A 296 -0.94 5.68 -9.88
C MET A 296 -0.62 6.79 -8.87
N MET A 297 -1.62 7.58 -8.46
CA MET A 297 -1.43 8.64 -7.46
C MET A 297 -1.21 8.09 -6.05
N VAL A 298 -1.85 6.97 -5.68
CA VAL A 298 -1.55 6.26 -4.43
C VAL A 298 -0.09 5.80 -4.42
N ALA A 299 0.37 5.20 -5.52
CA ALA A 299 1.76 4.74 -5.62
C ALA A 299 2.77 5.91 -5.59
N ALA A 300 2.49 7.00 -6.31
CA ALA A 300 3.30 8.22 -6.27
C ALA A 300 3.36 8.81 -4.85
N ALA A 301 2.21 8.88 -4.18
CA ALA A 301 2.12 9.40 -2.81
C ALA A 301 2.87 8.52 -1.80
N LEU A 302 2.75 7.19 -1.91
CA LEU A 302 3.51 6.25 -1.08
C LEU A 302 5.02 6.40 -1.30
N LEU A 303 5.46 6.52 -2.56
CA LEU A 303 6.88 6.67 -2.87
C LEU A 303 7.42 7.99 -2.33
N LEU A 304 6.70 9.11 -2.51
CA LEU A 304 7.06 10.41 -1.92
C LEU A 304 7.10 10.34 -0.40
N MET A 305 6.11 9.71 0.24
CA MET A 305 6.06 9.57 1.70
C MET A 305 7.29 8.83 2.25
N LEU A 306 7.78 7.81 1.54
CA LEU A 306 8.98 7.06 1.91
C LEU A 306 10.27 7.81 1.56
N ALA A 307 10.29 8.52 0.43
CA ALA A 307 11.48 9.14 -0.14
C ALA A 307 11.79 10.54 0.43
N LEU A 308 10.78 11.38 0.71
CA LEU A 308 11.00 12.78 1.15
C LEU A 308 11.85 12.91 2.40
N PRO A 309 11.61 12.13 3.48
CA PRO A 309 12.43 12.17 4.68
C PRO A 309 13.92 11.88 4.41
N MET A 310 14.18 11.03 3.42
CA MET A 310 15.53 10.62 3.01
C MET A 310 16.17 11.67 2.10
N ALA A 311 15.40 12.23 1.18
CA ALA A 311 15.84 13.30 0.27
C ALA A 311 16.21 14.59 1.02
N LEU A 312 15.45 14.95 2.05
CA LEU A 312 15.65 16.17 2.84
C LEU A 312 16.60 15.98 4.02
N GLY A 313 17.05 14.75 4.29
CA GLY A 313 17.87 14.42 5.47
C GLY A 313 17.18 14.61 6.82
N ASN A 314 15.93 15.08 6.84
CA ASN A 314 15.17 15.37 8.06
C ASN A 314 13.74 14.82 7.97
N ARG A 315 13.42 13.90 8.90
CA ARG A 315 12.11 13.23 8.96
C ARG A 315 10.97 14.21 9.20
N ILE A 316 11.18 15.21 10.04
CA ILE A 316 10.15 16.18 10.43
C ILE A 316 9.82 17.10 9.24
N VAL A 317 10.83 17.60 8.54
CA VAL A 317 10.64 18.41 7.32
C VAL A 317 9.98 17.58 6.21
N GLY A 318 10.33 16.29 6.12
CA GLY A 318 9.66 15.31 5.27
C GLY A 318 8.14 15.28 5.45
N LEU A 319 7.66 15.32 6.70
CA LEU A 319 6.22 15.31 7.00
C LEU A 319 5.49 16.55 6.51
N ALA A 320 6.13 17.73 6.60
CA ALA A 320 5.55 18.97 6.07
C ALA A 320 5.30 18.84 4.56
N GLY A 321 6.24 18.25 3.82
CA GLY A 321 6.06 17.98 2.40
C GLY A 321 4.93 16.97 2.11
N VAL A 322 4.75 15.95 2.97
CA VAL A 322 3.59 15.03 2.86
C VAL A 322 2.26 15.75 3.09
N ALA A 323 2.19 16.70 4.02
CA ALA A 323 0.99 17.51 4.22
C ALA A 323 0.72 18.48 3.06
N ILE A 324 1.76 19.08 2.47
CA ILE A 324 1.62 19.87 1.24
C ILE A 324 1.05 19.00 0.12
N MET A 325 1.60 17.79 -0.05
CA MET A 325 1.08 16.82 -1.02
C MET A 325 -0.37 16.45 -0.74
N ALA A 326 -0.77 16.24 0.52
CA ALA A 326 -2.15 15.99 0.89
C ALA A 326 -3.07 17.13 0.42
N LEU A 327 -2.70 18.39 0.68
CA LEU A 327 -3.47 19.55 0.21
C LEU A 327 -3.52 19.64 -1.33
N LEU A 328 -2.42 19.34 -2.03
CA LEU A 328 -2.38 19.29 -3.49
C LEU A 328 -3.31 18.19 -4.04
N MET A 329 -3.32 17.01 -3.43
CA MET A 329 -4.23 15.93 -3.79
C MET A 329 -5.69 16.31 -3.57
N ALA A 330 -5.98 17.09 -2.52
CA ALA A 330 -7.31 17.64 -2.31
C ALA A 330 -7.72 18.53 -3.49
N HIS A 331 -6.87 19.50 -3.89
CA HIS A 331 -7.14 20.36 -5.05
C HIS A 331 -7.32 19.58 -6.35
N LEU A 332 -6.46 18.60 -6.60
CA LEU A 332 -6.56 17.72 -7.77
C LEU A 332 -7.82 16.85 -7.74
N SER A 333 -8.28 16.43 -6.56
CA SER A 333 -9.51 15.63 -6.42
C SER A 333 -10.75 16.35 -6.96
N HIS A 334 -10.83 17.68 -6.74
CA HIS A 334 -11.93 18.48 -7.28
C HIS A 334 -11.77 18.71 -8.78
N ARG A 335 -10.55 19.06 -9.23
CA ARG A 335 -10.27 19.31 -10.65
C ARG A 335 -10.50 18.07 -11.51
N TRP A 336 -10.12 16.90 -11.01
CA TRP A 336 -10.21 15.62 -11.72
C TRP A 336 -11.46 14.81 -11.35
N LYS A 337 -12.39 15.41 -10.59
CA LYS A 337 -13.66 14.77 -10.17
C LYS A 337 -13.46 13.37 -9.54
N SER A 338 -12.34 13.14 -8.85
CA SER A 338 -11.99 11.82 -8.30
C SER A 338 -12.18 11.77 -6.79
N GLY A 339 -13.15 10.99 -6.33
CA GLY A 339 -13.32 10.71 -4.90
C GLY A 339 -12.17 9.90 -4.30
N GLY A 340 -11.52 9.04 -5.09
CA GLY A 340 -10.35 8.29 -4.63
C GLY A 340 -9.19 9.19 -4.21
N LEU A 341 -8.95 10.26 -4.98
CA LEU A 341 -7.93 11.27 -4.64
C LEU A 341 -8.26 12.07 -3.37
N ARG A 342 -9.54 12.33 -3.13
CA ARG A 342 -10.00 12.98 -1.90
C ARG A 342 -9.79 12.09 -0.68
N LEU A 343 -10.06 10.79 -0.80
CA LEU A 343 -9.78 9.85 0.28
C LEU A 343 -8.26 9.74 0.54
N LEU A 344 -7.46 9.71 -0.54
CA LEU A 344 -6.00 9.71 -0.43
C LEU A 344 -5.47 10.97 0.26
N SER A 345 -6.02 12.15 -0.04
CA SER A 345 -5.62 13.39 0.63
C SER A 345 -5.87 13.31 2.14
N TYR A 346 -7.02 12.78 2.56
CA TYR A 346 -7.32 12.60 3.99
C TYR A 346 -6.37 11.61 4.66
N ALA A 347 -6.11 10.47 4.01
CA ALA A 347 -5.19 9.46 4.51
C ALA A 347 -3.76 10.02 4.69
N LEU A 348 -3.27 10.82 3.73
CA LEU A 348 -1.95 11.44 3.80
C LEU A 348 -1.84 12.45 4.94
N GLN A 349 -2.88 13.27 5.18
CA GLN A 349 -2.86 14.23 6.27
C GLN A 349 -2.85 13.54 7.64
N VAL A 350 -3.67 12.51 7.78
CA VAL A 350 -3.71 11.68 9.01
C VAL A 350 -2.36 11.00 9.21
N HIS A 351 -1.79 10.41 8.16
CA HIS A 351 -0.47 9.79 8.21
C HIS A 351 0.61 10.78 8.67
N ALA A 352 0.68 11.97 8.07
CA ALA A 352 1.67 12.99 8.43
C ALA A 352 1.58 13.36 9.92
N SER A 353 0.36 13.49 10.42
CA SER A 353 0.10 13.85 11.83
C SER A 353 0.43 12.70 12.78
N LEU A 354 0.08 11.46 12.43
CA LEU A 354 0.43 10.27 13.23
C LEU A 354 1.94 10.05 13.28
N MET A 355 2.65 10.20 12.16
CA MET A 355 4.11 10.09 12.14
C MET A 355 4.79 11.19 12.94
N LEU A 356 4.25 12.41 12.92
CA LEU A 356 4.71 13.49 13.79
C LEU A 356 4.63 13.07 15.27
N VAL A 357 3.48 12.53 15.69
CA VAL A 357 3.29 12.03 17.07
C VAL A 357 4.30 10.95 17.41
N LEU A 358 4.50 9.96 16.54
CA LEU A 358 5.44 8.87 16.78
C LEU A 358 6.89 9.35 16.90
N ILE A 359 7.28 10.35 16.10
CA ILE A 359 8.62 10.96 16.18
C ILE A 359 8.77 11.73 17.49
N LEU A 360 7.87 12.67 17.77
CA LEU A 360 7.95 13.53 18.96
C LEU A 360 7.75 12.77 20.27
N TRP A 361 6.98 11.69 20.27
CA TRP A 361 6.83 10.83 21.45
C TRP A 361 8.13 10.09 21.77
N ARG A 362 8.93 9.72 20.78
CA ARG A 362 10.23 9.07 21.02
C ARG A 362 11.33 10.05 21.40
N SER A 363 11.29 11.28 20.90
CA SER A 363 12.40 12.23 21.04
C SER A 363 12.20 13.33 22.10
N GLU A 364 10.95 13.72 22.42
CA GLU A 364 10.67 15.03 23.03
C GLU A 364 9.55 15.00 24.10
N THR A 365 9.54 13.99 24.98
CA THR A 365 8.56 13.90 26.09
C THR A 365 8.85 14.88 27.23
N ALA A 366 10.12 15.18 27.50
CA ALA A 366 10.52 16.04 28.63
C ALA A 366 10.97 17.45 28.20
N ALA A 367 11.59 17.61 27.04
CA ALA A 367 12.12 18.89 26.54
C ALA A 367 11.77 19.07 25.05
N PRO A 368 10.65 19.75 24.72
CA PRO A 368 10.22 19.96 23.34
C PRO A 368 11.15 20.92 22.58
N SER A 369 11.44 20.61 21.32
CA SER A 369 12.34 21.39 20.47
C SER A 369 11.58 22.47 19.66
N MET A 370 12.28 23.57 19.35
CA MET A 370 11.73 24.62 18.49
C MET A 370 11.48 24.12 17.06
N LEU A 371 12.33 23.22 16.55
CA LEU A 371 12.15 22.62 15.23
C LEU A 371 10.88 21.76 15.16
N GLY A 372 10.62 20.98 16.22
CA GLY A 372 9.37 20.22 16.39
C GLY A 372 8.15 21.14 16.46
N ALA A 373 8.25 22.28 17.14
CA ALA A 373 7.19 23.28 17.23
C ALA A 373 6.85 23.89 15.86
N VAL A 374 7.84 24.39 15.13
CA VAL A 374 7.64 25.01 13.81
C VAL A 374 7.01 24.01 12.84
N SER A 375 7.49 22.77 12.87
CA SER A 375 7.00 21.74 11.94
C SER A 375 5.60 21.25 12.29
N SER A 376 5.32 21.01 13.57
CA SER A 376 3.97 20.69 14.04
C SER A 376 2.99 21.83 13.76
N GLY A 377 3.43 23.09 13.87
CA GLY A 377 2.61 24.26 13.59
C GLY A 377 2.30 24.40 12.11
N THR A 378 3.30 24.15 11.27
CA THR A 378 3.11 24.07 9.80
C THR A 378 2.13 22.96 9.43
N LEU A 379 2.26 21.77 10.03
CA LEU A 379 1.33 20.66 9.83
C LEU A 379 -0.09 20.99 10.28
N ALA A 380 -0.23 21.64 11.44
CA ALA A 380 -1.52 22.08 11.97
C ALA A 380 -2.20 23.08 11.02
N LEU A 381 -1.46 24.07 10.54
CA LEU A 381 -1.95 25.07 9.60
C LEU A 381 -2.39 24.42 8.27
N LEU A 382 -1.55 23.56 7.69
CA LEU A 382 -1.86 22.87 6.43
C LEU A 382 -3.08 21.94 6.57
N ALA A 383 -3.17 21.19 7.67
CA ALA A 383 -4.33 20.36 7.96
C ALA A 383 -5.60 21.20 8.14
N PHE A 384 -5.52 22.33 8.83
CA PHE A 384 -6.66 23.22 9.03
C PHE A 384 -7.12 23.84 7.71
N LEU A 385 -6.19 24.33 6.88
CA LEU A 385 -6.50 24.82 5.53
C LEU A 385 -7.12 23.73 4.65
N HIS A 386 -6.62 22.50 4.74
CA HIS A 386 -7.19 21.35 4.05
C HIS A 386 -8.63 21.04 4.52
N PHE A 387 -8.91 21.12 5.83
CA PHE A 387 -10.25 20.95 6.37
C PHE A 387 -11.20 22.05 5.87
N LEU A 388 -10.79 23.31 5.93
CA LEU A 388 -11.57 24.44 5.41
C LEU A 388 -11.86 24.28 3.91
N TRP A 389 -10.85 23.85 3.15
CA TRP A 389 -10.99 23.58 1.73
C TRP A 389 -12.00 22.44 1.46
N ALA A 390 -11.90 21.34 2.21
CA ALA A 390 -12.84 20.21 2.09
C ALA A 390 -14.28 20.61 2.40
N ARG A 391 -14.50 21.55 3.32
CA ARG A 391 -15.84 22.07 3.64
C ARG A 391 -16.37 23.06 2.60
N LYS A 392 -15.48 23.79 1.92
CA LYS A 392 -15.85 24.67 0.80
C LYS A 392 -16.25 23.89 -0.45
N TYR A 393 -15.51 22.82 -0.78
CA TYR A 393 -15.72 22.03 -2.00
C TYR A 393 -16.26 20.64 -1.68
N LYS A 394 -17.50 20.36 -2.06
CA LYS A 394 -18.15 19.05 -1.83
C LYS A 394 -17.50 17.92 -2.66
N PRO A 395 -17.51 16.67 -2.17
CA PRO A 395 -17.00 15.52 -2.93
C PRO A 395 -17.81 15.27 -4.20
N PHE A 396 -17.19 14.62 -5.18
CA PHE A 396 -17.86 14.23 -6.41
C PHE A 396 -18.91 13.15 -6.14
N LYS A 397 -20.16 13.42 -6.53
CA LYS A 397 -21.35 12.64 -6.12
C LYS A 397 -21.40 11.21 -6.67
N GLU A 398 -20.72 10.93 -7.78
CA GLU A 398 -20.75 9.60 -8.42
C GLU A 398 -19.65 8.67 -7.89
N SER A 399 -18.74 9.16 -7.04
CA SER A 399 -17.76 8.31 -6.40
C SER A 399 -18.44 7.33 -5.44
N LYS A 400 -18.23 6.02 -5.62
CA LYS A 400 -18.75 4.96 -4.75
C LYS A 400 -18.55 5.23 -3.26
N VAL A 401 -17.38 5.73 -2.87
CA VAL A 401 -17.07 6.02 -1.45
C VAL A 401 -18.01 7.08 -0.89
N PHE A 402 -18.20 8.19 -1.61
CA PHE A 402 -19.01 9.31 -1.14
C PHE A 402 -20.51 9.19 -1.50
N SER A 403 -20.88 8.28 -2.40
CA SER A 403 -22.28 8.00 -2.72
C SER A 403 -22.89 6.93 -1.82
N GLU A 404 -22.12 5.89 -1.48
CA GLU A 404 -22.60 4.75 -0.69
C GLU A 404 -22.24 4.89 0.81
N TYR A 405 -20.97 5.17 1.12
CA TYR A 405 -20.43 5.06 2.48
C TYR A 405 -20.41 6.40 3.24
N ASP A 406 -19.94 7.47 2.61
CA ASP A 406 -19.78 8.80 3.25
C ASP A 406 -20.48 9.94 2.50
N LYS A 407 -21.82 9.86 2.46
CA LYS A 407 -22.70 10.85 1.80
C LYS A 407 -22.52 12.29 2.25
N ARG A 408 -21.97 12.51 3.45
CA ARG A 408 -21.84 13.84 4.06
C ARG A 408 -20.39 14.29 4.20
N ASP A 409 -19.43 13.55 3.64
CA ASP A 409 -18.01 13.86 3.76
C ASP A 409 -17.58 14.02 5.24
N ARG A 410 -18.08 13.12 6.10
CA ARG A 410 -17.73 13.05 7.51
C ARG A 410 -16.26 12.72 7.70
N LEU A 411 -15.64 11.99 6.78
CA LEU A 411 -14.21 11.64 6.82
C LEU A 411 -13.30 12.88 6.81
N ALA A 412 -13.76 14.02 6.30
CA ALA A 412 -13.00 15.26 6.39
C ALA A 412 -12.75 15.70 7.86
N THR A 413 -13.54 15.23 8.83
CA THR A 413 -13.27 15.47 10.26
C THR A 413 -11.94 14.85 10.72
N LEU A 414 -11.43 13.81 10.05
CA LEU A 414 -10.11 13.25 10.32
C LEU A 414 -8.99 14.26 10.04
N VAL A 415 -9.17 15.12 9.03
CA VAL A 415 -8.24 16.20 8.70
C VAL A 415 -8.24 17.27 9.81
N LEU A 416 -9.40 17.54 10.40
CA LEU A 416 -9.49 18.43 11.56
C LEU A 416 -8.83 17.83 12.80
N TYR A 417 -9.03 16.53 13.08
CA TYR A 417 -8.30 15.86 14.16
C TYR A 417 -6.79 15.92 13.96
N ALA A 418 -6.31 15.72 12.73
CA ALA A 418 -4.92 15.91 12.35
C ALA A 418 -4.41 17.33 12.63
N ALA A 419 -5.22 18.35 12.33
CA ALA A 419 -4.90 19.76 12.61
C ALA A 419 -4.77 20.03 14.12
N LEU A 420 -5.76 19.58 14.90
CA LEU A 420 -5.80 19.79 16.35
C LEU A 420 -4.66 19.04 17.05
N LEU A 421 -4.39 17.80 16.63
CA LEU A 421 -3.30 17.00 17.16
C LEU A 421 -1.94 17.65 16.90
N SER A 422 -1.70 18.11 15.67
CA SER A 422 -0.46 18.81 15.32
C SER A 422 -0.34 20.14 16.07
N GLY A 423 -1.44 20.89 16.18
CA GLY A 423 -1.48 22.17 16.90
C GLY A 423 -1.22 22.02 18.40
N PHE A 424 -1.69 20.92 19.01
CA PHE A 424 -1.39 20.58 20.40
C PHE A 424 0.13 20.45 20.63
N PHE A 425 0.85 19.75 19.74
CA PHE A 425 2.31 19.63 19.86
C PHE A 425 3.03 20.97 19.72
N THR A 426 2.53 21.88 18.88
CA THR A 426 3.08 23.23 18.74
C THR A 426 2.88 24.06 20.00
N LEU A 427 1.64 24.11 20.51
CA LEU A 427 1.28 24.90 21.69
C LEU A 427 1.98 24.37 22.95
N ARG A 428 2.18 23.05 23.03
CA ARG A 428 2.95 22.41 24.10
C ARG A 428 4.37 22.97 24.20
N VAL A 429 5.03 23.28 23.08
CA VAL A 429 6.39 23.89 23.12
C VAL A 429 6.33 25.29 23.71
N GLY A 430 5.36 26.11 23.29
CA GLY A 430 5.15 27.45 23.84
C GLY A 430 4.92 27.43 25.35
N ILE A 431 4.05 26.51 25.82
CA ILE A 431 3.81 26.31 27.25
C ILE A 431 5.10 25.92 27.98
N HIS A 432 5.89 25.00 27.44
CA HIS A 432 7.14 24.59 28.07
C HIS A 432 8.12 25.77 28.23
N GLN A 433 8.26 26.61 27.20
CA GLN A 433 9.13 27.78 27.26
C GLN A 433 8.68 28.78 28.32
N VAL A 434 7.37 29.00 28.45
CA VAL A 434 6.81 29.83 29.53
C VAL A 434 7.08 29.17 30.89
N LEU A 435 6.89 27.86 31.06
CA LEU A 435 7.13 27.23 32.36
C LEU A 435 8.62 27.31 32.76
N VAL A 436 9.55 27.07 31.84
CA VAL A 436 11.00 27.17 32.12
C VAL A 436 11.41 28.60 32.49
N ALA A 437 10.80 29.61 31.88
CA ALA A 437 11.12 31.01 32.17
C ALA A 437 10.61 31.49 33.54
N TRP A 438 9.57 30.86 34.10
CA TRP A 438 8.88 31.35 35.30
C TRP A 438 8.97 30.43 36.52
N LEU A 439 9.33 29.15 36.35
CA LEU A 439 9.35 28.16 37.43
C LEU A 439 10.74 27.57 37.68
N PRO A 440 11.07 27.21 38.93
CA PRO A 440 12.27 26.43 39.22
C PRO A 440 12.26 25.08 38.51
N ALA A 441 13.42 24.64 38.01
CA ALA A 441 13.60 23.42 37.21
C ALA A 441 12.95 22.16 37.83
N ALA A 442 13.00 22.02 39.15
CA ALA A 442 12.42 20.88 39.87
C ALA A 442 10.88 20.78 39.73
N SER A 443 10.19 21.91 39.49
CA SER A 443 8.73 21.97 39.40
C SER A 443 8.21 21.93 37.95
N VAL A 444 9.06 22.22 36.96
CA VAL A 444 8.69 22.33 35.54
C VAL A 444 8.03 21.05 35.02
N SER A 445 8.57 19.88 35.35
CA SER A 445 8.05 18.61 34.84
C SER A 445 6.59 18.38 35.27
N SER A 446 6.30 18.50 36.57
CA SER A 446 4.93 18.31 37.10
C SER A 446 3.96 19.38 36.60
N ALA A 447 4.40 20.64 36.53
CA ALA A 447 3.60 21.75 36.00
C ALA A 447 3.31 21.57 34.51
N PHE A 448 4.26 21.02 33.75
CA PHE A 448 4.12 20.80 32.32
C PHE A 448 3.10 19.72 31.98
N VAL A 449 3.07 18.62 32.75
CA VAL A 449 2.04 17.58 32.57
C VAL A 449 0.64 18.14 32.82
N ALA A 450 0.45 18.91 33.91
CA ALA A 450 -0.81 19.58 34.19
C ALA A 450 -1.18 20.60 33.11
N ALA A 451 -0.22 21.42 32.66
CA ALA A 451 -0.46 22.42 31.63
C ALA A 451 -0.86 21.81 30.27
N GLN A 452 -0.36 20.63 29.93
CA GLN A 452 -0.84 19.89 28.76
C GLN A 452 -2.32 19.49 28.89
N THR A 453 -2.76 19.09 30.08
CA THR A 453 -4.18 18.76 30.32
C THR A 453 -5.06 20.00 30.26
N THR A 454 -4.60 21.09 30.89
CA THR A 454 -5.26 22.40 30.82
C THR A 454 -5.40 22.87 29.37
N LEU A 455 -4.36 22.69 28.54
CA LEU A 455 -4.40 23.01 27.12
C LEU A 455 -5.47 22.20 26.37
N VAL A 456 -5.58 20.90 26.62
CA VAL A 456 -6.61 20.04 26.00
C VAL A 456 -8.01 20.51 26.38
N ASN A 457 -8.26 20.73 27.68
CA ASN A 457 -9.57 21.14 28.19
C ASN A 457 -10.00 22.51 27.65
N PHE A 458 -9.10 23.51 27.66
CA PHE A 458 -9.44 24.83 27.12
C PHE A 458 -9.58 24.83 25.60
N SER A 459 -8.82 24.00 24.88
CA SER A 459 -9.01 23.83 23.43
C SER A 459 -10.38 23.26 23.11
N ALA A 460 -10.87 22.32 23.91
CA ALA A 460 -12.22 21.76 23.77
C ALA A 460 -13.31 22.82 24.02
N ALA A 461 -13.18 23.59 25.11
CA ALA A 461 -14.08 24.71 25.40
C ALA A 461 -14.08 25.75 24.26
N GLY A 462 -12.90 26.13 23.76
CA GLY A 462 -12.77 27.04 22.62
C GLY A 462 -13.46 26.52 21.35
N LEU A 463 -13.30 25.23 21.05
CA LEU A 463 -14.00 24.58 19.93
C LEU A 463 -15.51 24.53 20.13
N ALA A 464 -16.00 24.28 21.35
CA ALA A 464 -17.43 24.29 21.66
C ALA A 464 -18.04 25.69 21.48
N ILE A 465 -17.33 26.73 21.96
CA ILE A 465 -17.72 28.13 21.79
C ILE A 465 -17.76 28.49 20.29
N TYR A 466 -16.70 28.14 19.56
CA TYR A 466 -16.64 28.38 18.12
C TYR A 466 -17.76 27.65 17.37
N ALA A 467 -18.00 26.38 17.71
CA ALA A 467 -19.10 25.61 17.14
C ALA A 467 -20.45 26.31 17.37
N PHE A 468 -20.70 26.81 18.59
CA PHE A 468 -21.91 27.56 18.97
C PHE A 468 -22.14 28.80 18.11
N PHE A 469 -21.11 29.62 17.93
CA PHE A 469 -21.23 30.84 17.12
C PHE A 469 -21.49 30.55 15.65
N PHE A 470 -20.83 29.54 15.09
CA PHE A 470 -20.94 29.19 13.66
C PHE A 470 -22.03 28.15 13.36
N SER A 471 -22.80 27.72 14.36
CA SER A 471 -23.84 26.68 14.22
C SER A 471 -23.35 25.40 13.52
N ASN A 472 -22.08 25.03 13.73
CA ASN A 472 -21.47 23.87 13.11
C ASN A 472 -21.56 22.62 14.02
N ARG A 473 -22.46 21.69 13.67
CA ARG A 473 -22.67 20.43 14.41
C ARG A 473 -21.45 19.50 14.42
N GLU A 474 -20.59 19.56 13.42
CA GLU A 474 -19.40 18.71 13.36
C GLU A 474 -18.35 19.15 14.37
N LEU A 475 -18.07 20.46 14.42
CA LEU A 475 -17.16 21.04 15.41
C LEU A 475 -17.65 20.82 16.83
N ARG A 476 -18.97 20.87 17.04
CA ARG A 476 -19.61 20.52 18.31
C ARG A 476 -19.28 19.09 18.75
N ASN A 477 -19.45 18.11 17.85
CA ASN A 477 -19.17 16.71 18.16
C ASN A 477 -17.67 16.47 18.42
N VAL A 478 -16.79 17.17 17.70
CA VAL A 478 -15.34 17.12 17.92
C VAL A 478 -14.97 17.70 19.30
N ALA A 479 -15.58 18.82 19.71
CA ALA A 479 -15.36 19.40 21.03
C ALA A 479 -15.75 18.42 22.16
N ILE A 480 -16.95 17.83 22.07
CA ILE A 480 -17.41 16.80 23.02
C ILE A 480 -16.42 15.66 23.13
N PHE A 481 -15.94 15.16 21.99
CA PHE A 481 -14.98 14.05 21.95
C PHE A 481 -13.66 14.42 22.66
N ILE A 482 -13.14 15.62 22.43
CA ILE A 482 -11.91 16.10 23.09
C ILE A 482 -12.13 16.29 24.59
N THR A 483 -13.30 16.79 25.02
CA THR A 483 -13.64 16.91 26.44
C THR A 483 -13.68 15.55 27.13
N VAL A 484 -14.21 14.50 26.48
CA VAL A 484 -14.19 13.13 27.01
C VAL A 484 -12.74 12.63 27.16
N ILE A 485 -11.87 12.87 26.17
CA ILE A 485 -10.44 12.52 26.26
C ILE A 485 -9.75 13.28 27.39
N GLY A 486 -10.02 14.59 27.51
CA GLY A 486 -9.50 15.45 28.57
C GLY A 486 -9.91 14.94 29.95
N GLY A 487 -11.20 14.64 30.14
CA GLY A 487 -11.72 14.06 31.38
C GLY A 487 -11.07 12.72 31.71
N ALA A 488 -10.97 11.80 30.74
CA ALA A 488 -10.31 10.52 30.94
C ALA A 488 -8.84 10.70 31.38
N LYS A 489 -8.10 11.63 30.77
CA LYS A 489 -6.72 11.95 31.19
C LYS A 489 -6.67 12.49 32.62
N VAL A 490 -7.53 13.45 32.95
CA VAL A 490 -7.59 14.08 34.29
C VAL A 490 -7.83 13.03 35.38
N PHE A 491 -8.87 12.21 35.21
CA PHE A 491 -9.31 11.27 36.24
C PHE A 491 -8.45 9.99 36.30
N ALA A 492 -7.97 9.48 35.16
CA ALA A 492 -7.21 8.23 35.13
C ALA A 492 -5.70 8.43 35.29
N LEU A 493 -5.14 9.55 34.84
CA LEU A 493 -3.69 9.78 34.85
C LEU A 493 -3.29 10.89 35.83
N ASP A 494 -3.87 12.08 35.72
CA ASP A 494 -3.39 13.24 36.48
C ASP A 494 -3.66 13.11 37.98
N LEU A 495 -4.84 12.59 38.38
CA LEU A 495 -5.16 12.33 39.80
C LEU A 495 -4.23 11.29 40.44
N MET A 496 -3.73 10.33 39.66
CA MET A 496 -2.86 9.26 40.17
C MET A 496 -1.38 9.64 40.16
N SER A 497 -0.96 10.46 39.19
CA SER A 497 0.46 10.73 38.92
C SER A 497 0.97 12.06 39.43
N LEU A 498 0.11 13.08 39.53
CA LEU A 498 0.52 14.42 39.97
C LEU A 498 0.23 14.62 41.47
N LYS A 499 0.93 15.58 42.08
CA LYS A 499 0.72 15.99 43.48
C LYS A 499 0.71 17.50 43.60
N GLY A 500 -0.04 18.03 44.57
CA GLY A 500 -0.08 19.47 44.87
C GLY A 500 -0.82 20.31 43.83
N VAL A 501 -0.36 21.54 43.62
CA VAL A 501 -1.00 22.56 42.76
C VAL A 501 -1.26 22.09 41.32
N PRO A 502 -0.36 21.34 40.64
CA PRO A 502 -0.61 20.82 39.30
C PRO A 502 -1.88 19.95 39.17
N VAL A 503 -2.21 19.15 40.19
CA VAL A 503 -3.44 18.33 40.20
C VAL A 503 -4.67 19.22 40.22
N VAL A 504 -4.67 20.22 41.11
CA VAL A 504 -5.76 21.17 41.26
C VAL A 504 -5.99 21.92 39.95
N ALA A 505 -4.93 22.38 39.30
CA ALA A 505 -5.03 23.05 38.00
C ALA A 505 -5.66 22.16 36.91
N SER A 506 -5.27 20.88 36.85
CA SER A 506 -5.82 19.92 35.89
C SER A 506 -7.32 19.67 36.13
N VAL A 507 -7.71 19.33 37.36
CA VAL A 507 -9.12 19.07 37.74
C VAL A 507 -9.98 20.32 37.56
N PHE A 508 -9.48 21.48 37.98
CA PHE A 508 -10.17 22.75 37.83
C PHE A 508 -10.40 23.10 36.36
N SER A 509 -9.38 22.93 35.50
CA SER A 509 -9.53 23.20 34.06
C SER A 509 -10.63 22.35 33.41
N PHE A 510 -10.75 21.08 33.81
CA PHE A 510 -11.82 20.22 33.34
C PHE A 510 -13.19 20.67 33.83
N GLY A 511 -13.31 21.01 35.11
CA GLY A 511 -14.56 21.53 35.70
C GLY A 511 -15.05 22.80 34.99
N VAL A 512 -14.13 23.72 34.69
CA VAL A 512 -14.43 24.94 33.92
C VAL A 512 -14.90 24.60 32.50
N THR A 513 -14.20 23.72 31.79
CA THR A 513 -14.60 23.29 30.43
C THR A 513 -15.98 22.63 30.43
N ALA A 514 -16.24 21.71 31.36
CA ALA A 514 -17.53 21.03 31.48
C ALA A 514 -18.68 22.01 31.78
N PHE A 515 -18.43 23.00 32.65
CA PHE A 515 -19.39 24.06 32.93
C PHE A 515 -19.75 24.88 31.67
N PHE A 516 -18.75 25.33 30.92
CA PHE A 516 -18.98 26.07 29.67
C PHE A 516 -19.72 25.25 28.63
N GLU A 517 -19.33 23.99 28.43
CA GLU A 517 -20.01 23.09 27.50
C GLU A 517 -21.47 22.85 27.87
N SER A 518 -21.78 22.67 29.17
CA SER A 518 -23.16 22.51 29.66
C SER A 518 -24.04 23.71 29.28
N ILE A 519 -23.54 24.94 29.49
CA ILE A 519 -24.26 26.17 29.10
C ILE A 519 -24.47 26.24 27.59
N ILE A 520 -23.43 25.93 26.81
CA ILE A 520 -23.46 25.97 25.35
C ILE A 520 -24.48 24.97 24.80
N PHE A 521 -24.48 23.74 25.31
CA PHE A 521 -25.42 22.70 24.85
C PHE A 521 -26.86 22.98 25.27
N ALA A 522 -27.08 23.52 26.47
CA ALA A 522 -28.41 23.96 26.90
C ALA A 522 -28.97 25.02 25.92
N ARG A 523 -28.18 26.04 25.58
CA ARG A 523 -28.58 27.09 24.62
C ARG A 523 -28.76 26.55 23.20
N TRP A 524 -27.94 25.58 22.79
CA TRP A 524 -28.04 24.97 21.48
C TRP A 524 -29.35 24.15 21.32
N ASN A 525 -29.71 23.35 22.33
CA ASN A 525 -30.92 22.53 22.30
C ASN A 525 -32.19 23.38 22.21
N VAL A 526 -32.21 24.54 22.90
CA VAL A 526 -33.31 25.51 22.77
C VAL A 526 -33.42 26.01 21.32
N ARG A 527 -32.31 26.40 20.68
CA ARG A 527 -32.30 26.85 19.27
C ARG A 527 -32.81 25.77 18.31
N GLU A 528 -32.39 24.53 18.47
CA GLU A 528 -32.84 23.43 17.60
C GLU A 528 -34.33 23.14 17.76
N THR A 529 -34.84 23.17 19.00
CA THR A 529 -36.26 22.97 19.30
C THR A 529 -37.10 24.08 18.69
N SER A 530 -36.71 25.35 18.84
CA SER A 530 -37.41 26.48 18.21
C SER A 530 -37.42 26.38 16.68
N GLN A 531 -36.31 25.97 16.06
CA GLN A 531 -36.26 25.78 14.61
C GLN A 531 -37.13 24.62 14.12
N ALA A 532 -37.21 23.53 14.88
CA ALA A 532 -38.08 22.39 14.55
C ALA A 532 -39.56 22.79 14.58
N ILE A 533 -39.98 23.49 15.64
CA ILE A 533 -41.36 24.01 15.78
C ILE A 533 -41.70 24.97 14.62
N LEU A 534 -40.79 25.88 14.26
CA LEU A 534 -40.99 26.79 13.14
C LEU A 534 -41.14 26.06 11.79
N ARG A 535 -40.36 25.00 11.57
CA ARG A 535 -40.47 24.17 10.35
C ARG A 535 -41.77 23.40 10.29
N GLU A 536 -42.21 22.85 11.42
CA GLU A 536 -43.49 22.16 11.52
C GLU A 536 -44.67 23.11 11.26
N ASN A 537 -44.66 24.29 11.89
CA ASN A 537 -45.69 25.31 11.69
C ASN A 537 -45.72 25.82 10.24
N ARG A 538 -44.54 26.00 9.60
CA ARG A 538 -44.47 26.34 8.18
C ARG A 538 -45.03 25.23 7.28
N ALA A 539 -44.74 23.97 7.60
CA ALA A 539 -45.27 22.83 6.85
C ALA A 539 -46.80 22.68 7.00
N LYS A 540 -47.34 22.95 8.19
CA LYS A 540 -48.80 22.99 8.45
C LYS A 540 -49.47 24.10 7.63
N ARG A 541 -48.95 25.32 7.66
CA ARG A 541 -49.47 26.43 6.84
C ARG A 541 -49.44 26.13 5.34
N LEU A 542 -48.36 25.56 4.82
CA LEU A 542 -48.28 25.17 3.41
C LEU A 542 -49.28 24.07 3.02
N ARG A 543 -49.67 23.18 3.96
CA ARG A 543 -50.74 22.19 3.73
C ARG A 543 -52.12 22.84 3.75
N GLU A 544 -52.35 23.79 4.64
CA GLU A 544 -53.61 24.55 4.73
C GLU A 544 -53.80 25.47 3.49
N GLU A 545 -52.73 26.12 3.03
CA GLU A 545 -52.74 26.98 1.83
C GLU A 545 -52.75 26.16 0.53
N GLY A 546 -52.00 25.05 0.46
CA GLY A 546 -52.00 24.15 -0.70
C GLY A 546 -53.27 23.30 -0.85
N GLY A 547 -53.98 23.05 0.25
CA GLY A 547 -55.29 22.39 0.26
C GLY A 547 -56.44 23.28 -0.21
N ALA A 548 -56.22 24.59 -0.36
CA ALA A 548 -57.22 25.54 -0.85
C ALA A 548 -57.29 25.64 -2.39
N ALA A 549 -56.33 25.06 -3.13
CA ALA A 549 -56.42 24.90 -4.58
C ALA A 549 -57.33 23.70 -4.94
N ARG A 550 -58.64 23.85 -4.68
CA ARG A 550 -59.65 22.94 -5.24
C ARG A 550 -59.52 22.97 -6.77
N PRO A 551 -59.44 21.82 -7.48
CA PRO A 551 -59.51 21.81 -8.93
C PRO A 551 -60.83 22.47 -9.37
N PRO A 552 -60.87 23.20 -10.50
CA PRO A 552 -62.10 23.80 -10.98
C PRO A 552 -63.13 22.68 -11.13
N ARG A 553 -64.24 22.80 -10.39
CA ARG A 553 -65.42 21.96 -10.58
C ARG A 553 -65.77 22.04 -12.05
N ARG A 554 -65.57 20.94 -12.78
CA ARG A 554 -66.25 20.70 -14.05
C ARG A 554 -67.75 20.79 -13.73
N MET A 555 -68.37 21.93 -14.06
CA MET A 555 -69.82 21.95 -14.23
C MET A 555 -70.10 21.16 -15.49
N GLY A 556 -70.79 20.04 -15.32
CA GLY A 556 -71.45 19.37 -16.44
C GLY A 556 -72.66 20.20 -16.84
N PHE A 557 -72.66 20.62 -18.10
CA PHE A 557 -73.84 20.72 -18.96
C PHE A 557 -73.47 20.04 -20.28
#